data_AF-A0A5J4RW64-F1
#
_entry.id   AF-A0A5J4RW64-F1
#
_cell.length_a   1.000
_cell.length_b   1.000
_cell.length_c   1.000
_cell.angle_alpha   90.00
_cell.angle_beta   90.00
_cell.angle_gamma   90.00
#
_symmetry.space_group_name_H-M   'P 1'
#
loop_
_entity.id
_entity.type
_entity.pdbx_description
1 polymer ?
#
loop_
_entity_poly.entity_id
_entity_poly.type
_entity_poly.pdbx_seq_one_letter_code
_entity_poly.pdbx_strand_id
1 'polypeptide(L)'
;MDKQKRNTKSKQMIMSVLSNASSALCHEEIEGQLPEKMDRVTIYRILQGFCEDGKVHKIIGENGKTYYALCHNCLAGNHNDKHLHFRCLKCKTISCIDEPLTIPKLPSGYSISDVACLITGYCPKCLVQMKTIPVILLLFFVQFNLFAQYQIKVADKETKQAVVDADVYFLDSKTGTTTDETGFFSVNTKNSTILVQISAMGYSTFLGTLMLPNESTVYLEPS
;
A
#
# COMPACT_ATOMS: atom_id res chain seq x y z
N MET A 1 45.65 32.34 -6.26
CA MET A 1 45.04 32.50 -7.60
C MET A 1 43.66 31.89 -7.55
N ASP A 2 42.65 32.75 -7.47
CA ASP A 2 41.24 32.37 -7.33
C ASP A 2 40.71 31.87 -8.69
N LYS A 3 40.46 30.57 -8.78
CA LYS A 3 40.03 29.92 -10.02
C LYS A 3 38.50 30.07 -10.09
N GLN A 4 38.04 31.22 -10.58
CA GLN A 4 36.63 31.56 -10.79
C GLN A 4 35.87 30.35 -11.36
N LYS A 5 35.18 29.60 -10.49
CA LYS A 5 34.50 28.34 -10.83
C LYS A 5 33.38 28.71 -11.80
N ARG A 6 33.55 28.42 -13.10
CA ARG A 6 32.52 28.60 -14.14
C ARG A 6 31.16 28.09 -13.60
N ASN A 7 30.20 29.01 -13.49
CA ASN A 7 28.83 28.73 -13.07
C ASN A 7 28.10 28.20 -14.31
N THR A 8 28.25 26.90 -14.57
CA THR A 8 27.70 26.26 -15.76
C THR A 8 26.21 26.01 -15.59
N LYS A 9 25.44 26.05 -16.70
CA LYS A 9 24.01 25.68 -16.75
C LYS A 9 23.71 24.40 -15.95
N SER A 10 24.59 23.41 -16.03
CA SER A 10 24.51 22.14 -15.28
C SER A 10 24.50 22.30 -13.76
N LYS A 11 25.30 23.20 -13.20
CA LYS A 11 25.32 23.48 -11.75
C LYS A 11 24.00 24.09 -11.30
N GLN A 12 23.46 25.02 -12.08
CA GLN A 12 22.18 25.66 -11.78
C GLN A 12 21.03 24.65 -11.82
N MET A 13 21.03 23.74 -12.81
CA MET A 13 20.03 22.68 -12.90
C MET A 13 20.06 21.75 -11.68
N ILE A 14 21.23 21.23 -11.29
CA ILE A 14 21.35 20.36 -10.11
C ILE A 14 20.97 21.12 -8.82
N MET A 15 21.42 22.37 -8.68
CA MET A 15 21.05 23.20 -7.54
C MET A 15 19.54 23.42 -7.45
N SER A 16 18.87 23.67 -8.59
CA SER A 16 17.42 23.83 -8.64
C SER A 16 16.69 22.56 -8.24
N VAL A 17 17.13 21.38 -8.71
CA VAL A 17 16.58 20.09 -8.29
C VAL A 17 16.69 19.91 -6.79
N LEU A 18 17.86 20.16 -6.21
CA LEU A 18 18.08 20.04 -4.77
C LEU A 18 17.29 21.07 -3.95
N SER A 19 17.10 22.29 -4.47
CA SER A 19 16.34 23.36 -3.80
C SER A 19 14.84 23.08 -3.75
N ASN A 20 14.32 22.39 -4.76
CA ASN A 20 12.90 22.03 -4.83
C ASN A 20 12.59 20.69 -4.14
N ALA A 21 13.61 19.95 -3.70
CA ALA A 21 13.43 18.67 -3.07
C ALA A 21 12.97 18.82 -1.61
N SER A 22 11.90 18.13 -1.24
CA SER A 22 11.41 18.08 0.15
C SER A 22 12.20 17.09 1.04
N SER A 23 13.17 16.38 0.47
CA SER A 23 13.94 15.32 1.12
C SER A 23 15.27 15.12 0.41
N ALA A 24 16.21 14.45 1.07
CA ALA A 24 17.48 14.11 0.44
C ALA A 24 17.26 13.20 -0.78
N LEU A 25 17.98 13.48 -1.87
CA LEU A 25 17.87 12.77 -3.14
C LEU A 25 19.13 11.96 -3.40
N CYS A 26 18.96 10.75 -3.91
CA CYS A 26 20.07 9.99 -4.46
C CYS A 26 20.38 10.40 -5.90
N HIS A 27 21.48 9.86 -6.42
CA HIS A 27 21.94 10.16 -7.78
C HIS A 27 20.86 9.91 -8.84
N GLU A 28 20.21 8.74 -8.78
CA GLU A 28 19.20 8.34 -9.77
C GLU A 28 17.96 9.24 -9.71
N GLU A 29 17.58 9.70 -8.51
CA GLU A 29 16.47 10.65 -8.32
C GLU A 29 16.81 12.05 -8.84
N ILE A 30 18.06 12.48 -8.67
CA ILE A 30 18.54 13.76 -9.23
C ILE A 30 18.54 13.68 -10.75
N GLU A 31 19.12 12.62 -11.31
CA GLU A 31 19.18 12.39 -12.76
C GLU A 31 17.78 12.38 -13.39
N GLY A 32 16.82 11.67 -12.76
CA GLY A 32 15.44 11.60 -13.24
C GLY A 32 14.64 12.90 -13.13
N GLN A 33 15.11 13.87 -12.33
CA GLN A 33 14.46 15.19 -12.17
C GLN A 33 15.10 16.29 -13.02
N LEU A 34 16.22 16.01 -13.70
CA LEU A 34 16.84 16.99 -14.58
C LEU A 34 16.02 17.16 -15.86
N PRO A 35 15.84 18.40 -16.35
CA PRO A 35 15.09 18.67 -17.58
C PRO A 35 15.82 18.21 -18.85
N GLU A 36 17.14 18.07 -18.78
CA GLU A 36 18.00 17.64 -19.88
C GLU A 36 18.89 16.49 -19.40
N LYS A 37 19.16 15.53 -20.30
CA LYS A 37 20.03 14.39 -20.00
C LYS A 37 21.42 14.88 -19.63
N MET A 38 21.93 14.43 -18.49
CA MET A 38 23.27 14.76 -18.00
C MET A 38 24.01 13.48 -17.66
N ASP A 39 25.29 13.42 -18.01
CA ASP A 39 26.11 12.26 -17.71
C ASP A 39 26.34 12.09 -16.19
N ARG A 40 26.31 10.84 -15.74
CA ARG A 40 26.46 10.43 -14.34
C ARG A 40 27.73 10.99 -13.67
N VAL A 41 28.85 10.99 -14.39
CA VAL A 41 30.13 11.52 -13.88
C VAL A 41 30.05 13.03 -13.69
N THR A 42 29.32 13.72 -14.57
CA THR A 42 29.11 15.18 -14.45
C THR A 42 28.28 15.53 -13.22
N ILE A 43 27.17 14.80 -13.00
CA ILE A 43 26.33 14.97 -11.81
C ILE A 43 27.17 14.73 -10.54
N TYR A 44 27.94 13.64 -10.50
CA TYR A 44 28.81 13.31 -9.37
C TYR A 44 29.83 14.43 -9.08
N ARG A 45 30.55 14.91 -10.10
CA ARG A 45 31.56 15.97 -9.92
C ARG A 45 30.95 17.28 -9.44
N ILE A 46 29.75 17.61 -9.89
CA ILE A 46 29.04 18.82 -9.44
C ILE A 46 28.62 18.67 -7.97
N LEU A 47 28.02 17.54 -7.60
CA LEU A 47 27.61 17.27 -6.22
C LEU A 47 28.80 17.27 -5.26
N GLN A 48 29.90 16.61 -5.65
CA GLN A 48 31.15 16.64 -4.88
C GLN A 48 31.68 18.06 -4.70
N GLY A 49 31.66 18.87 -5.77
CA GLY A 49 32.02 20.28 -5.69
C GLY A 49 31.09 21.09 -4.78
N PHE A 50 29.80 20.77 -4.71
CA PHE A 50 28.88 21.40 -3.77
C PHE A 50 29.11 20.97 -2.32
N CYS A 51 29.53 19.73 -2.09
CA CYS A 51 29.97 19.28 -0.77
C CYS A 51 31.24 20.00 -0.31
N GLU A 52 32.23 20.14 -1.19
CA GLU A 52 33.45 20.89 -0.91
C GLU A 52 33.17 22.39 -0.67
N ASP A 53 32.22 22.96 -1.41
CA ASP A 53 31.78 24.36 -1.25
C ASP A 53 30.79 24.55 -0.07
N GLY A 54 30.43 23.47 0.62
CA GLY A 54 29.53 23.44 1.76
C GLY A 54 28.05 23.75 1.52
N LYS A 55 27.61 23.68 0.27
CA LYS A 55 26.21 23.96 -0.14
C LYS A 55 25.31 22.74 0.02
N VAL A 56 25.89 21.55 -0.05
CA VAL A 56 25.20 20.26 -0.03
C VAL A 56 25.94 19.34 0.93
N HIS A 57 25.22 18.62 1.78
CA HIS A 57 25.84 17.56 2.59
C HIS A 57 25.49 16.18 2.02
N LYS A 58 26.35 15.21 2.34
CA LYS A 58 26.27 13.83 1.86
C LYS A 58 25.77 12.93 2.99
N ILE A 59 24.75 12.13 2.72
CA ILE A 59 24.19 11.15 3.67
C ILE A 59 24.43 9.75 3.12
N ILE A 60 25.02 8.88 3.94
CA ILE A 60 25.20 7.47 3.59
C ILE A 60 24.05 6.68 4.22
N GLY A 61 23.17 6.13 3.39
CA GLY A 61 22.11 5.23 3.85
C GLY A 61 22.64 3.83 4.16
N GLU A 62 21.83 3.02 4.85
CA GLU A 62 22.19 1.66 5.31
C GLU A 62 22.72 0.73 4.20
N ASN A 63 22.30 0.90 2.95
CA ASN A 63 22.74 0.06 1.82
C ASN A 63 23.99 0.62 1.10
N GLY A 64 24.73 1.54 1.73
CA GLY A 64 25.84 2.27 1.10
C GLY A 64 25.40 3.29 0.04
N LYS A 65 24.09 3.39 -0.22
CA LYS A 65 23.53 4.36 -1.17
C LYS A 65 23.71 5.78 -0.64
N THR A 66 24.21 6.65 -1.49
CA THR A 66 24.48 8.05 -1.17
C THR A 66 23.28 8.92 -1.51
N TYR A 67 22.93 9.81 -0.58
CA TYR A 67 21.90 10.83 -0.73
C TYR A 67 22.51 12.21 -0.50
N TYR A 68 21.89 13.22 -1.10
CA TYR A 68 22.35 14.61 -1.11
C TYR A 68 21.20 15.52 -0.74
N ALA A 69 21.45 16.49 0.14
CA ALA A 69 20.49 17.52 0.52
C ALA A 69 21.19 18.87 0.66
N LEU A 70 20.44 19.95 0.45
CA LEU A 70 20.94 21.30 0.71
C LEU A 70 21.23 21.47 2.19
N CYS A 71 22.37 22.08 2.49
CA CYS A 71 22.61 22.51 3.86
C CYS A 71 22.00 23.89 4.10
N HIS A 72 21.15 24.02 5.12
CA HIS A 72 20.52 25.28 5.48
C HIS A 72 21.35 26.14 6.46
N ASN A 73 22.44 25.62 7.05
CA ASN A 73 23.26 26.34 8.05
C ASN A 73 24.75 25.89 8.12
N CYS A 74 25.33 25.35 7.05
CA CYS A 74 26.73 24.91 7.06
C CYS A 74 27.67 26.08 6.70
N LEU A 75 28.59 26.44 7.59
CA LEU A 75 29.66 27.39 7.27
C LEU A 75 30.78 26.68 6.49
N ALA A 76 31.21 27.28 5.39
CA ALA A 76 32.30 26.77 4.56
C ALA A 76 33.57 26.55 5.41
N GLY A 77 34.12 25.33 5.35
CA GLY A 77 35.33 24.96 6.09
C GLY A 77 35.12 24.48 7.53
N ASN A 78 33.88 24.50 8.05
CA ASN A 78 33.56 23.93 9.35
C ASN A 78 32.14 23.35 9.32
N HIS A 79 31.99 22.24 8.59
CA HIS A 79 30.77 21.44 8.56
C HIS A 79 30.56 20.79 9.93
N ASN A 80 29.95 21.53 10.84
CA ASN A 80 29.29 20.93 11.98
C ASN A 80 27.95 20.40 11.47
N ASP A 81 27.97 19.24 10.81
CA ASP A 81 26.78 18.46 10.44
C ASP A 81 26.14 17.85 11.71
N LYS A 82 25.90 18.68 12.72
CA LYS A 82 25.30 18.30 14.00
C LYS A 82 23.78 18.30 13.93
N HIS A 83 23.23 17.89 12.80
CA HIS A 83 21.80 17.70 12.63
C HIS A 83 21.51 16.24 12.39
N LEU A 84 20.30 15.86 12.77
CA LEU A 84 19.86 14.48 12.75
C LEU A 84 19.26 14.17 11.37
N HIS A 85 19.59 13.01 10.79
CA HIS A 85 18.86 12.49 9.63
C HIS A 85 17.85 11.44 10.07
N PHE A 86 16.63 11.51 9.54
CA PHE A 86 15.61 10.49 9.74
C PHE A 86 15.29 9.75 8.45
N ARG A 87 15.41 8.42 8.44
CA ARG A 87 15.04 7.56 7.32
C ARG A 87 13.77 6.79 7.61
N CYS A 88 12.80 6.87 6.69
CA CYS A 88 11.60 6.06 6.78
C CYS A 88 11.83 4.61 6.29
N LEU A 89 11.45 3.63 7.11
CA LEU A 89 11.46 2.21 6.76
C LEU A 89 10.47 1.85 5.64
N LYS A 90 9.35 2.56 5.52
CA LYS A 90 8.32 2.29 4.51
C LYS A 90 8.60 3.00 3.20
N CYS A 91 8.62 4.32 3.17
CA CYS A 91 8.81 5.08 1.92
C CYS A 91 10.28 5.34 1.55
N LYS A 92 11.24 4.94 2.40
CA LYS A 92 12.69 5.09 2.19
C LYS A 92 13.22 6.53 2.11
N THR A 93 12.34 7.53 2.18
CA THR A 93 12.69 8.96 2.23
C THR A 93 13.59 9.28 3.41
N ILE A 94 14.57 10.16 3.19
CA ILE A 94 15.47 10.71 4.21
C ILE A 94 15.18 12.19 4.40
N SER A 95 14.94 12.60 5.64
CA SER A 95 14.67 13.99 6.04
C SER A 95 15.72 14.50 7.00
N CYS A 96 16.14 15.76 6.83
CA CYS A 96 16.95 16.48 7.80
C CYS A 96 16.04 16.97 8.93
N ILE A 97 16.44 16.73 10.17
CA ILE A 97 15.77 17.17 11.39
C ILE A 97 16.65 18.23 12.01
N ASP A 98 16.18 19.48 11.98
CA ASP A 98 16.87 20.66 12.51
C ASP A 98 16.68 20.78 14.03
N GLU A 99 16.95 19.70 14.76
CA GLU A 99 16.97 19.70 16.23
C GLU A 99 18.39 19.46 16.74
N PRO A 100 18.81 20.17 17.81
CA PRO A 100 20.16 20.05 18.35
C PRO A 100 20.39 18.65 18.94
N LEU A 101 21.40 17.95 18.43
CA LEU A 101 21.82 16.67 19.00
C LEU A 101 22.72 16.89 20.22
N THR A 102 22.34 16.33 21.37
CA THR A 102 23.22 16.29 22.54
C THR A 102 24.19 15.11 22.40
N ILE A 103 25.46 15.39 22.16
CA ILE A 103 26.52 14.38 22.10
C ILE A 103 26.96 14.06 23.54
N PRO A 104 26.96 12.79 23.97
CA PRO A 104 27.42 12.43 25.31
C PRO A 104 28.91 12.77 25.50
N LYS A 105 29.31 13.08 26.75
CA LYS A 105 30.73 13.27 27.06
C LYS A 105 31.49 11.98 26.82
N LEU A 106 32.49 12.03 25.94
CA LEU A 106 33.40 10.91 25.72
C LEU A 106 34.44 10.83 26.86
N PRO A 107 35.00 9.63 27.13
CA PRO A 107 36.10 9.46 28.07
C PRO A 107 37.32 10.32 27.72
N SER A 108 38.24 10.50 28.68
CA SER A 108 39.49 11.23 28.43
C SER A 108 40.32 10.56 27.32
N GLY A 109 40.95 11.38 26.47
CA GLY A 109 41.80 10.93 25.37
C GLY A 109 41.12 10.84 24.00
N TYR A 110 39.80 10.99 23.92
CA TYR A 110 39.08 11.06 22.64
C TYR A 110 39.05 12.48 22.08
N SER A 111 39.32 12.63 20.78
CA SER A 111 39.13 13.87 20.02
C SER A 111 38.12 13.60 18.90
N ILE A 112 37.07 14.42 18.83
CA ILE A 112 35.98 14.24 17.86
C ILE A 112 36.29 15.05 16.62
N SER A 113 36.39 14.39 15.47
CA SER A 113 36.54 15.04 14.16
C SER A 113 35.21 15.29 13.46
N ASP A 114 34.24 14.38 13.62
CA ASP A 114 32.95 14.41 12.93
C ASP A 114 31.87 13.63 13.72
N VAL A 115 30.60 13.93 13.46
CA VAL A 115 29.45 13.22 14.04
C VAL A 115 28.38 13.01 12.97
N ALA A 116 28.11 11.74 12.65
CA ALA A 116 27.02 11.35 11.76
C ALA A 116 25.92 10.64 12.55
N CYS A 117 24.66 11.09 12.42
CA CYS A 117 23.51 10.48 13.09
C CYS A 117 22.37 10.20 12.11
N LEU A 118 22.05 8.92 11.93
CA LEU A 118 20.93 8.45 11.14
C LEU A 118 19.97 7.65 12.04
N ILE A 119 18.76 8.16 12.23
CA ILE A 119 17.67 7.45 12.91
C ILE A 119 16.74 6.83 11.86
N THR A 120 16.34 5.59 12.09
CA THR A 120 15.46 4.85 11.20
C THR A 120 14.13 4.56 11.89
N GLY A 121 13.00 4.79 11.20
CA GLY A 121 11.66 4.60 11.76
C GLY A 121 10.53 4.79 10.74
N TYR A 122 9.33 5.16 11.18
CA TYR A 122 8.21 5.47 10.28
C TYR A 122 7.89 6.96 10.28
N CYS A 123 7.85 7.60 9.10
CA CYS A 123 7.51 9.01 9.00
C CYS A 123 6.00 9.25 9.22
N PRO A 124 5.57 10.49 9.53
CA PRO A 124 4.16 10.80 9.78
C PRO A 124 3.23 10.38 8.63
N LYS A 125 3.65 10.61 7.37
CA LYS A 125 2.89 10.20 6.17
C LYS A 125 2.64 8.69 6.15
N CYS A 126 3.66 7.89 6.44
CA CYS A 126 3.55 6.45 6.46
C CYS A 126 2.75 5.92 7.65
N LEU A 127 2.89 6.53 8.83
CA LEU A 127 2.10 6.20 10.02
C LEU A 127 0.59 6.41 9.77
N VAL A 128 0.21 7.51 9.12
CA VAL A 128 -1.19 7.76 8.72
C VAL A 128 -1.67 6.66 7.77
N GLN A 129 -0.94 6.41 6.67
CA GLN A 129 -1.32 5.39 5.69
C GLN A 129 -1.49 4.00 6.31
N MET A 130 -0.62 3.60 7.24
CA MET A 130 -0.72 2.30 7.92
C MET A 130 -1.97 2.19 8.81
N LYS A 131 -2.48 3.31 9.34
CA LYS A 131 -3.73 3.35 10.11
C LYS A 131 -4.99 3.42 9.23
N THR A 132 -4.92 4.01 8.03
CA THR A 132 -6.10 4.19 7.15
C THR A 132 -6.45 2.96 6.32
N ILE A 133 -5.45 2.15 5.92
CA ILE A 133 -5.64 0.92 5.12
C ILE A 133 -6.61 -0.09 5.76
N PRO A 134 -6.56 -0.40 7.08
CA PRO A 134 -7.53 -1.32 7.68
C PRO A 134 -8.96 -0.77 7.73
N VAL A 135 -9.14 0.55 7.79
CA VAL A 135 -10.48 1.19 7.86
C VAL A 135 -11.20 1.12 6.51
N ILE A 136 -10.47 1.31 5.41
CA ILE A 136 -11.05 1.24 4.05
C ILE A 136 -11.38 -0.21 3.68
N LEU A 137 -10.55 -1.18 4.06
CA LEU A 137 -10.86 -2.61 3.90
C LEU A 137 -12.13 -2.99 4.68
N LEU A 138 -12.27 -2.54 5.94
CA LEU A 138 -13.50 -2.74 6.71
C LEU A 138 -14.73 -2.17 5.99
N LEU A 139 -14.67 -0.95 5.46
CA LEU A 139 -15.78 -0.29 4.75
C LEU A 139 -16.15 -0.97 3.41
N PHE A 140 -15.17 -1.49 2.67
CA PHE A 140 -15.42 -2.27 1.45
C PHE A 140 -16.01 -3.66 1.74
N PHE A 141 -15.64 -4.30 2.86
CA PHE A 141 -16.25 -5.55 3.30
C PHE A 141 -17.72 -5.37 3.73
N VAL A 142 -18.14 -4.19 4.22
CA VAL A 142 -19.56 -3.93 4.52
C VAL A 142 -20.40 -3.88 3.24
N GLN A 143 -19.89 -3.32 2.14
CA GLN A 143 -20.66 -3.19 0.89
C GLN A 143 -20.80 -4.49 0.09
N PHE A 144 -19.97 -5.52 0.34
CA PHE A 144 -20.07 -6.80 -0.36
C PHE A 144 -21.09 -7.79 0.25
N ASN A 145 -21.72 -7.45 1.38
CA ASN A 145 -22.81 -8.25 1.97
C ASN A 145 -24.22 -7.82 1.47
N LEU A 146 -24.31 -7.07 0.36
CA LEU A 146 -25.56 -6.53 -0.17
C LEU A 146 -26.29 -7.49 -1.12
N PHE A 147 -26.26 -8.78 -0.82
CA PHE A 147 -27.15 -9.74 -1.42
C PHE A 147 -27.95 -10.39 -0.29
N ALA A 148 -29.27 -10.39 -0.41
CA ALA A 148 -30.11 -11.09 0.54
C ALA A 148 -29.91 -12.59 0.34
N GLN A 149 -29.48 -13.29 1.39
CA GLN A 149 -29.42 -14.74 1.41
C GLN A 149 -30.81 -15.26 1.76
N TYR A 150 -31.42 -16.02 0.85
CA TYR A 150 -32.70 -16.67 1.07
C TYR A 150 -32.49 -18.16 1.31
N GLN A 151 -33.20 -18.71 2.29
CA GLN A 151 -33.24 -20.14 2.58
C GLN A 151 -34.58 -20.70 2.12
N ILE A 152 -34.55 -21.71 1.26
CA ILE A 152 -35.74 -22.37 0.71
C ILE A 152 -35.67 -23.84 1.09
N LYS A 153 -36.76 -24.38 1.64
CA LYS A 153 -36.89 -25.79 1.99
C LYS A 153 -37.35 -26.60 0.79
N VAL A 154 -36.83 -27.79 0.60
CA VAL A 154 -37.38 -28.82 -0.27
C VAL A 154 -37.95 -29.93 0.61
N ALA A 155 -39.23 -30.24 0.41
CA ALA A 155 -39.94 -31.22 1.21
C ALA A 155 -40.75 -32.15 0.33
N ASP A 156 -40.99 -33.35 0.83
CA ASP A 156 -41.91 -34.30 0.24
C ASP A 156 -43.33 -33.74 0.25
N LYS A 157 -44.03 -33.81 -0.89
CA LYS A 157 -45.39 -33.25 -1.02
C LYS A 157 -46.40 -33.95 -0.10
N GLU A 158 -46.25 -35.25 0.15
CA GLU A 158 -47.18 -36.05 0.93
C GLU A 158 -46.80 -36.05 2.42
N THR A 159 -45.57 -36.44 2.74
CA THR A 159 -45.13 -36.65 4.13
C THR A 159 -44.68 -35.37 4.82
N LYS A 160 -44.43 -34.30 4.05
CA LYS A 160 -43.84 -33.03 4.51
C LYS A 160 -42.43 -33.17 5.11
N GLN A 161 -41.81 -34.34 4.99
CA GLN A 161 -40.44 -34.57 5.43
C GLN A 161 -39.44 -33.84 4.53
N ALA A 162 -38.27 -33.53 5.08
CA ALA A 162 -37.20 -32.89 4.32
C ALA A 162 -36.67 -33.84 3.23
N VAL A 163 -36.44 -33.29 2.03
CA VAL A 163 -35.71 -34.00 0.98
C VAL A 163 -34.24 -33.62 1.09
N VAL A 164 -33.43 -34.56 1.55
CA VAL A 164 -31.98 -34.40 1.76
C VAL A 164 -31.24 -34.70 0.47
N ASP A 165 -30.12 -34.01 0.22
CA ASP A 165 -29.26 -34.18 -0.96
C ASP A 165 -29.99 -34.01 -2.31
N ALA A 166 -31.04 -33.20 -2.36
CA ALA A 166 -31.69 -32.84 -3.63
C ALA A 166 -30.77 -31.89 -4.40
N ASP A 167 -30.48 -32.21 -5.66
CA ASP A 167 -29.76 -31.33 -6.57
C ASP A 167 -30.63 -30.14 -6.95
N VAL A 168 -30.13 -28.92 -6.69
CA VAL A 168 -30.77 -27.66 -7.03
C VAL A 168 -29.91 -26.94 -8.06
N TYR A 169 -30.41 -26.80 -9.28
CA TYR A 169 -29.75 -26.10 -10.37
C TYR A 169 -30.42 -24.75 -10.65
N PHE A 170 -29.64 -23.68 -10.60
CA PHE A 170 -30.09 -22.32 -10.89
C PHE A 170 -29.86 -22.03 -12.39
N LEU A 171 -30.94 -21.92 -13.16
CA LEU A 171 -30.85 -21.82 -14.63
C LEU A 171 -30.26 -20.47 -15.08
N ASP A 172 -30.56 -19.38 -14.36
CA ASP A 172 -30.11 -18.04 -14.73
C ASP A 172 -28.59 -17.86 -14.60
N SER A 173 -28.01 -18.41 -13.53
CA SER A 173 -26.57 -18.32 -13.25
C SER A 173 -25.77 -19.53 -13.74
N LYS A 174 -26.44 -20.61 -14.15
CA LYS A 174 -25.83 -21.91 -14.52
C LYS A 174 -24.98 -22.52 -13.41
N THR A 175 -25.38 -22.32 -12.17
CA THR A 175 -24.71 -22.87 -10.97
C THR A 175 -25.63 -23.86 -10.26
N GLY A 176 -25.08 -24.72 -9.41
CA GLY A 176 -25.86 -25.67 -8.62
C GLY A 176 -25.43 -25.73 -7.16
N THR A 177 -26.30 -26.27 -6.33
CA THR A 177 -26.09 -26.62 -4.92
C THR A 177 -26.92 -27.87 -4.60
N THR A 178 -26.77 -28.42 -3.41
CA THR A 178 -27.68 -29.45 -2.87
C THR A 178 -28.43 -28.92 -1.65
N THR A 179 -29.51 -29.61 -1.27
CA THR A 179 -30.14 -29.41 0.04
C THR A 179 -29.32 -30.05 1.16
N ASP A 180 -29.36 -29.45 2.35
CA ASP A 180 -28.72 -29.97 3.56
C ASP A 180 -29.53 -31.09 4.24
N GLU A 181 -29.07 -31.58 5.40
CA GLU A 181 -29.73 -32.62 6.20
C GLU A 181 -31.12 -32.22 6.72
N THR A 182 -31.47 -30.93 6.67
CA THR A 182 -32.78 -30.40 7.03
C THR A 182 -33.66 -30.06 5.82
N GLY A 183 -33.15 -30.32 4.61
CA GLY A 183 -33.82 -30.09 3.34
C GLY A 183 -33.72 -28.65 2.83
N PHE A 184 -32.83 -27.82 3.37
CA PHE A 184 -32.72 -26.42 2.94
C PHE A 184 -31.59 -26.23 1.95
N PHE A 185 -31.79 -25.31 1.00
CA PHE A 185 -30.72 -24.73 0.20
C PHE A 185 -30.70 -23.21 0.36
N SER A 186 -29.52 -22.62 0.20
CA SER A 186 -29.33 -21.17 0.22
C SER A 186 -29.12 -20.62 -1.19
N VAL A 187 -29.76 -19.50 -1.48
CA VAL A 187 -29.52 -18.74 -2.71
C VAL A 187 -29.18 -17.30 -2.35
N ASN A 188 -28.15 -16.78 -3.01
CA ASN A 188 -27.72 -15.41 -2.85
C ASN A 188 -28.04 -14.62 -4.12
N THR A 189 -29.04 -13.74 -4.07
CA THR A 189 -29.52 -13.04 -5.27
C THR A 189 -30.08 -11.66 -4.94
N LYS A 190 -30.03 -10.75 -5.91
CA LYS A 190 -30.76 -9.46 -5.87
C LYS A 190 -32.13 -9.57 -6.56
N ASN A 191 -32.37 -10.65 -7.30
CA ASN A 191 -33.61 -10.85 -8.04
C ASN A 191 -34.70 -11.32 -7.08
N SER A 192 -35.90 -10.77 -7.21
CA SER A 192 -37.10 -11.24 -6.49
C SER A 192 -37.63 -12.57 -7.04
N THR A 193 -37.06 -13.07 -8.15
CA THR A 193 -37.44 -14.34 -8.77
C THR A 193 -36.20 -15.11 -9.18
N ILE A 194 -36.27 -16.44 -9.07
CA ILE A 194 -35.21 -17.35 -9.52
C ILE A 194 -35.81 -18.53 -10.28
N LEU A 195 -35.23 -18.88 -11.42
CA LEU A 195 -35.60 -20.10 -12.15
C LEU A 195 -34.75 -21.28 -11.69
N VAL A 196 -35.38 -22.32 -11.14
CA VAL A 196 -34.69 -23.49 -10.60
C VAL A 196 -35.20 -24.80 -11.19
N GLN A 197 -34.30 -25.76 -11.32
CA GLN A 197 -34.60 -27.17 -11.52
C GLN A 197 -34.14 -27.93 -10.28
N ILE A 198 -35.03 -28.71 -9.66
CA ILE A 198 -34.73 -29.51 -8.47
C ILE A 198 -35.00 -30.98 -8.76
N SER A 199 -33.99 -31.82 -8.53
CA SER A 199 -34.07 -33.27 -8.73
C SER A 199 -33.56 -34.03 -7.50
N ALA A 200 -34.24 -35.10 -7.14
CA ALA A 200 -33.83 -36.01 -6.08
C ALA A 200 -34.21 -37.45 -6.45
N MET A 201 -33.44 -38.42 -5.97
CA MET A 201 -33.73 -39.83 -6.23
C MET A 201 -35.09 -40.22 -5.63
N GLY A 202 -35.96 -40.83 -6.43
CA GLY A 202 -37.33 -41.21 -6.01
C GLY A 202 -38.37 -40.10 -6.14
N TYR A 203 -38.02 -38.95 -6.73
CA TYR A 203 -38.92 -37.83 -6.93
C TYR A 203 -38.98 -37.38 -8.40
N SER A 204 -40.12 -36.83 -8.79
CA SER A 204 -40.28 -36.13 -10.06
C SER A 204 -39.49 -34.81 -10.03
N THR A 205 -38.81 -34.50 -11.14
CA THR A 205 -38.03 -33.26 -11.24
C THR A 205 -38.96 -32.05 -11.23
N PHE A 206 -38.70 -31.11 -10.34
CA PHE A 206 -39.36 -29.81 -10.32
C PHE A 206 -38.62 -28.85 -11.25
N LEU A 207 -39.35 -28.10 -12.06
CA LEU A 207 -38.83 -26.97 -12.85
C LEU A 207 -39.80 -25.80 -12.68
N GLY A 208 -39.34 -24.72 -12.06
CA GLY A 208 -40.24 -23.62 -11.73
C GLY A 208 -39.53 -22.34 -11.33
N THR A 209 -40.29 -21.25 -11.32
CA THR A 209 -39.82 -19.94 -10.85
C THR A 209 -40.22 -19.77 -9.40
N LEU A 210 -39.27 -19.48 -8.52
CA LEU A 210 -39.53 -19.20 -7.11
C LEU A 210 -39.60 -17.69 -6.85
N MET A 211 -40.59 -17.24 -6.10
CA MET A 211 -40.80 -15.83 -5.75
C MET A 211 -40.24 -15.52 -4.35
N LEU A 212 -39.15 -14.77 -4.26
CA LEU A 212 -38.48 -14.44 -3.00
C LEU A 212 -38.95 -13.08 -2.45
N PRO A 213 -39.15 -12.92 -1.12
CA PRO A 213 -39.00 -13.91 -0.04
C PRO A 213 -40.24 -14.77 0.24
N ASN A 214 -41.30 -14.63 -0.55
CA ASN A 214 -42.63 -15.17 -0.21
C ASN A 214 -42.69 -16.70 -0.25
N GLU A 215 -41.85 -17.32 -1.08
CA GLU A 215 -41.81 -18.76 -1.26
C GLU A 215 -40.67 -19.37 -0.44
N SER A 216 -41.05 -20.10 0.61
CA SER A 216 -40.13 -20.69 1.59
C SER A 216 -40.02 -22.20 1.48
N THR A 217 -40.86 -22.86 0.67
CA THR A 217 -40.85 -24.33 0.52
C THR A 217 -41.28 -24.77 -0.87
N VAL A 218 -40.48 -25.63 -1.49
CA VAL A 218 -40.81 -26.38 -2.71
C VAL A 218 -41.20 -27.80 -2.31
N TYR A 219 -42.32 -28.28 -2.82
CA TYR A 219 -42.77 -29.65 -2.59
C TYR A 219 -42.48 -30.53 -3.80
N LEU A 220 -41.69 -31.60 -3.61
CA LEU A 220 -41.44 -32.60 -4.66
C LEU A 220 -42.47 -33.73 -4.58
N GLU A 221 -42.93 -34.18 -5.76
CA GLU A 221 -43.81 -35.34 -5.87
C GLU A 221 -42.98 -36.62 -5.95
N PRO A 222 -43.25 -37.64 -5.11
CA PRO A 222 -42.65 -38.96 -5.28
C PRO A 222 -42.94 -39.53 -6.68
N SER A 223 -41.97 -40.22 -7.27
CA SER A 223 -42.08 -40.87 -8.59
C SER A 223 -42.78 -42.23 -8.55
#